data_AF-A0A3M0XUJ2-F1
#
_entry.id   AF-A0A3M0XUJ2-F1
#
_cell.length_a   1.000
_cell.length_b   1.000
_cell.length_c   1.000
_cell.angle_alpha   90.00
_cell.angle_beta   90.00
_cell.angle_gamma   90.00
#
_symmetry.space_group_name_H-M   'P 1'
#
loop_
_entity.id
_entity.type
_entity.pdbx_description
1 polymer ?
#
loop_
_entity_poly.entity_id
_entity_poly.type
_entity_poly.pdbx_seq_one_letter_code
_entity_poly.pdbx_strand_id
1 'polypeptide(L)'
;TGLFNLGGYCNPRIDELADLIQAETDPQKRQAYIDEVFKIHKDEVGHIPLHQQPLSWGVREGVKVRQRADNVLDLRYVVVP
;
A
#
# COMPACT_ATOMS: atom_id res chain seq x y z
N THR A 1 17.51 2.52 1.55
CA THR A 1 16.53 3.05 0.59
C THR A 1 16.15 2.01 -0.47
N GLY A 2 14.88 1.99 -0.88
CA GLY A 2 14.33 0.96 -1.77
C GLY A 2 14.48 1.27 -3.27
N LEU A 3 14.41 0.22 -4.11
CA LEU A 3 14.51 0.31 -5.58
C LEU A 3 13.45 1.23 -6.22
N PHE A 4 12.33 1.47 -5.53
CA PHE A 4 11.22 2.32 -6.01
C PHE A 4 11.24 3.74 -5.44
N ASN A 5 12.35 4.18 -4.83
CA ASN A 5 12.51 5.55 -4.35
C ASN A 5 12.86 6.52 -5.49
N LEU A 6 11.90 6.76 -6.39
CA LEU A 6 12.11 7.62 -7.56
C LEU A 6 12.26 9.11 -7.21
N GLY A 7 11.74 9.53 -6.04
CA GLY A 7 11.86 10.89 -5.53
C GLY A 7 13.16 11.16 -4.75
N GLY A 8 13.98 10.14 -4.49
CA GLY A 8 15.24 10.29 -3.76
C GLY A 8 15.09 10.69 -2.29
N TYR A 9 13.90 10.54 -1.70
CA TYR A 9 13.64 10.87 -0.29
C TYR A 9 14.38 9.90 0.63
N CYS A 10 15.04 10.42 1.67
CA CYS A 10 15.84 9.64 2.61
C CYS A 10 15.63 10.17 4.03
N ASN A 11 15.36 9.29 4.99
CA ASN A 11 15.25 9.66 6.40
C ASN A 11 15.77 8.48 7.28
N PRO A 12 16.82 8.69 8.10
CA PRO A 12 17.43 7.61 8.90
C PRO A 12 16.46 6.92 9.87
N ARG A 13 15.49 7.65 10.43
CA ARG A 13 14.50 7.07 11.35
C ARG A 13 13.53 6.16 10.60
N ILE A 14 13.14 6.53 9.37
CA ILE A 14 12.30 5.68 8.53
C ILE A 14 13.04 4.40 8.12
N ASP A 15 14.34 4.49 7.82
CA ASP A 15 15.16 3.30 7.54
C ASP A 15 15.25 2.37 8.78
N GLU A 16 15.47 2.91 9.98
CA GLU A 16 15.45 2.11 11.24
C GLU A 16 14.08 1.45 11.49
N LEU A 17 12.99 2.20 11.31
CA LEU A 17 11.63 1.68 11.47
C LEU A 17 11.33 0.57 10.46
N ALA A 18 11.86 0.65 9.23
CA ALA A 18 11.66 -0.39 8.21
C ALA A 18 12.23 -1.74 8.66
N ASP A 19 13.44 -1.76 9.25
CA ASP A 19 14.05 -2.98 9.78
C ASP A 19 13.25 -3.56 10.96
N LEU A 20 12.77 -2.70 11.87
CA LEU A 20 11.92 -3.10 12.99
C LEU A 20 10.58 -3.67 12.51
N ILE A 21 9.93 -3.02 11.55
CA ILE A 21 8.66 -3.48 10.96
C ILE A 21 8.81 -4.87 10.34
N GLN A 22 9.93 -5.13 9.66
CA GLN A 22 10.19 -6.42 9.03
C GLN A 22 10.30 -7.57 10.04
N ALA A 23 10.86 -7.32 11.22
CA ALA A 23 11.07 -8.33 12.26
C ALA A 23 9.90 -8.45 13.26
N GLU A 24 9.00 -7.47 13.32
CA GLU A 24 7.95 -7.41 14.35
C GLU A 24 6.77 -8.35 14.05
N THR A 25 6.46 -9.20 15.04
CA THR A 25 5.40 -10.21 14.97
C THR A 25 4.12 -9.78 15.64
N ASP A 26 4.19 -8.87 16.63
CA ASP A 26 3.00 -8.30 17.27
C ASP A 26 2.32 -7.29 16.32
N PRO A 27 1.04 -7.50 15.95
CA PRO A 27 0.37 -6.63 14.98
C PRO A 27 0.19 -5.20 15.45
N GLN A 28 -0.09 -4.98 16.74
CA GLN A 28 -0.37 -3.63 17.26
C GLN A 28 0.92 -2.81 17.32
N LYS A 29 2.01 -3.43 17.77
CA LYS A 29 3.32 -2.82 17.82
C LYS A 29 3.87 -2.53 16.43
N ARG A 30 3.72 -3.46 15.47
CA ARG A 30 4.08 -3.22 14.07
C ARG A 30 3.28 -2.07 13.47
N GLN A 31 1.98 -1.97 13.78
CA GLN A 31 1.15 -0.87 13.32
C GLN A 31 1.62 0.47 13.86
N ALA A 32 2.00 0.55 15.14
CA ALA A 32 2.52 1.79 15.73
C ALA A 32 3.80 2.28 15.02
N TYR A 33 4.69 1.38 14.60
CA TYR A 33 5.86 1.74 13.80
C TYR A 33 5.49 2.25 12.40
N ILE A 34 4.53 1.60 11.74
CA ILE A 34 4.02 2.04 10.43
C ILE A 34 3.40 3.44 10.53
N ASP A 35 2.62 3.70 11.58
CA ASP A 35 2.00 5.00 11.83
C ASP A 35 3.06 6.10 12.01
N GLU A 36 4.16 5.79 12.72
CA GLU A 36 5.30 6.70 12.88
C GLU A 36 5.96 7.01 11.53
N VAL A 37 6.21 6.00 10.69
CA VAL A 37 6.77 6.18 9.34
C VAL A 37 5.92 7.14 8.51
N PHE A 38 4.60 6.88 8.44
CA PHE A 38 3.71 7.72 7.63
C PHE A 38 3.53 9.12 8.21
N LYS A 39 3.63 9.29 9.54
CA LYS A 39 3.65 10.61 10.17
C LYS A 39 4.88 11.41 9.74
N ILE A 40 6.08 10.86 9.87
CA ILE A 40 7.33 11.53 9.47
C ILE A 40 7.28 11.88 7.98
N HIS A 41 6.93 10.92 7.13
CA HIS A 41 6.88 11.12 5.68
C HIS A 41 5.90 12.23 5.27
N LYS A 42 4.76 12.35 5.99
CA LYS A 42 3.79 13.42 5.79
C LYS A 42 4.31 14.76 6.29
N ASP A 43 4.86 14.81 7.50
CA ASP A 43 5.33 16.04 8.14
C ASP A 43 6.52 16.66 7.37
N GLU A 44 7.34 15.84 6.70
CA GLU A 44 8.44 16.28 5.83
C GLU A 44 8.06 16.46 4.35
N VAL A 45 6.79 16.21 3.98
CA VAL A 45 6.32 16.27 2.58
C VAL A 45 7.15 15.40 1.65
N GLY A 46 7.46 14.17 2.07
CA GLY A 46 8.23 13.23 1.25
C GLY A 46 7.55 12.84 -0.06
N HIS A 47 6.23 12.98 -0.14
CA HIS A 47 5.43 13.02 -1.38
C HIS A 47 4.26 14.00 -1.24
N ILE A 48 3.76 14.48 -2.38
CA ILE A 48 2.48 15.19 -2.49
C ILE A 48 1.46 14.23 -3.14
N PRO A 49 0.58 13.59 -2.35
CA PRO A 49 -0.46 12.72 -2.91
C PRO A 49 -1.43 13.54 -3.75
N LEU A 50 -1.70 13.12 -4.99
CA LEU A 50 -2.61 13.82 -5.89
C LEU A 50 -4.06 13.35 -5.71
N HIS A 51 -4.28 12.03 -5.76
CA HIS A 51 -5.57 11.41 -5.55
C HIS A 51 -5.40 9.93 -5.17
N GLN A 52 -6.40 9.36 -4.49
CA GLN A 52 -6.54 7.91 -4.36
C GLN A 52 -7.40 7.42 -5.52
N GLN A 53 -6.84 6.55 -6.36
CA GLN A 53 -7.54 6.06 -7.55
C GLN A 53 -8.79 5.23 -7.15
N PRO A 54 -10.01 5.65 -7.55
CA PRO A 54 -11.19 4.81 -7.37
C PRO A 54 -11.15 3.65 -8.37
N LEU A 55 -11.74 2.51 -8.01
CA LEU A 55 -11.81 1.35 -8.88
C LEU A 55 -13.20 1.23 -9.50
N SER A 56 -13.28 1.36 -10.82
CA SER A 56 -14.52 1.17 -11.59
C SER A 56 -14.32 0.07 -12.61
N TRP A 57 -15.06 -1.04 -12.47
CA TRP A 57 -14.96 -2.18 -13.39
C TRP A 57 -16.26 -2.33 -14.17
N GLY A 58 -16.16 -2.42 -15.50
CA GLY A 58 -17.27 -2.86 -16.35
C GLY A 58 -17.33 -4.39 -16.38
N VAL A 59 -18.50 -4.97 -16.09
CA VAL A 59 -18.69 -6.43 -16.06
C VAL A 59 -19.88 -6.80 -16.93
N ARG A 60 -19.71 -7.78 -17.83
CA ARG A 60 -20.81 -8.30 -18.66
C ARG A 60 -21.85 -8.97 -17.77
N GLU A 61 -23.13 -8.81 -18.12
CA GLU A 61 -24.21 -9.55 -17.48
C GLU A 61 -23.93 -11.07 -17.45
N GLY A 62 -24.26 -11.70 -16.31
CA GLY A 62 -24.00 -13.11 -16.04
C GLY A 62 -22.56 -13.45 -15.62
N VAL A 63 -21.58 -12.55 -15.80
CA VAL A 63 -20.22 -12.76 -15.29
C VAL A 63 -20.11 -12.21 -13.86
N LYS A 64 -19.58 -13.00 -12.93
CA LYS A 64 -19.25 -12.56 -11.57
C LYS A 64 -17.75 -12.43 -11.42
N VAL A 65 -17.30 -11.34 -10.79
CA VAL A 65 -15.89 -11.07 -10.49
C VAL A 65 -15.78 -10.49 -9.08
N ARG A 66 -14.58 -10.53 -8.49
CA ARG A 66 -14.27 -9.86 -7.22
C ARG A 66 -13.32 -8.69 -7.48
N GLN A 67 -13.79 -7.46 -7.30
CA GLN A 67 -12.93 -6.28 -7.35
C GLN A 67 -12.05 -6.25 -6.09
N ARG A 68 -10.76 -6.54 -6.26
CA ARG A 68 -9.77 -6.53 -5.17
C ARG A 68 -9.28 -5.10 -4.93
N ALA A 69 -8.88 -4.79 -3.70
CA ALA A 69 -8.35 -3.48 -3.33
C ALA A 69 -7.04 -3.12 -4.07
N ASP A 70 -6.32 -4.12 -4.58
CA ASP A 70 -5.08 -3.95 -5.38
C ASP A 70 -5.35 -3.82 -6.90
N ASN A 71 -6.62 -3.73 -7.31
CA ASN A 71 -7.06 -3.63 -8.71
C ASN A 71 -6.60 -4.78 -9.63
N VAL A 72 -6.17 -5.93 -9.07
CA VAL A 72 -5.80 -7.10 -9.86
C VAL A 72 -7.04 -7.93 -10.18
N LEU A 73 -7.23 -8.27 -11.46
CA LEU A 73 -8.20 -9.29 -11.85
C LEU A 73 -7.64 -10.68 -11.56
N ASP A 74 -8.20 -11.33 -10.55
CA ASP A 74 -7.83 -12.69 -10.17
C ASP A 74 -8.85 -13.69 -10.73
N LEU A 75 -8.41 -14.46 -11.73
CA LEU A 75 -9.26 -15.39 -12.48
C LEU A 75 -9.94 -16.45 -11.60
N ARG A 76 -9.38 -16.75 -10.41
CA ARG A 76 -9.98 -17.71 -9.48
C ARG A 76 -11.33 -17.24 -8.92
N TYR A 77 -11.62 -15.95 -8.97
CA TYR A 77 -12.90 -15.38 -8.55
C TYR A 77 -13.83 -15.08 -9.73
N VAL A 78 -13.44 -15.44 -10.95
CA VAL A 78 -14.25 -15.20 -12.15
C VAL A 78 -15.18 -16.39 -12.37
N VAL A 79 -16.47 -16.13 -12.41
CA VAL A 79 -17.50 -17.11 -12.80
C VAL A 79 -18.17 -16.60 -14.07
N VAL A 80 -18.17 -17.42 -15.11
CA VAL A 80 -18.88 -17.18 -16.36
C VAL A 80 -20.21 -17.96 -16.38
N PRO A 81 -21.20 -17.53 -17.17
CA PRO A 81 -22.42 -18.31 -17.40
C PRO A 81 -22.14 -19.72 -17.93
#